data_AF-A0A1Y2C1J7-F1
#
_entry.id   AF-A0A1Y2C1J7-F1
#
_cell.length_a   1.000
_cell.length_b   1.000
_cell.length_c   1.000
_cell.angle_alpha   90.00
_cell.angle_beta   90.00
_cell.angle_gamma   90.00
#
_symmetry.space_group_name_H-M   'P 1'
#
loop_
_entity.id
_entity.type
_entity.pdbx_description
1 polymer ?
#
loop_
_entity_poly.entity_id
_entity_poly.type
_entity_poly.pdbx_seq_one_letter_code
_entity_poly.pdbx_strand_id
1 'polypeptide(L)'
;MSLQWTIRAKDEKPPLQFLQGFPLFVISQIVVQTGHFVLLNYYGTFGLVLYSILLAANMALDPLASNSLGKNVEILRANGFTDGFVVVAMLVNLVSSQALTLIVINWIGGQDGMASLWSSQVYNFQLLGRILINLGSTEVLFFLAHKFLHQVWPEIHVMHHCCKHSSWTTNLIFHPIDLAFEFGGPGAILLLLHYFAWEQDKPALLLSYMFVQTYYAIDHDEWTRTYHYEHHAKIDSVYTIYVHKREDAKLNRVKKLIKSVSN
;
A
#
# COMPACT_ATOMS: atom_id res chain seq x y z
N MET A 1 -22.22 4.72 4.46
CA MET A 1 -21.65 5.91 3.80
C MET A 1 -21.63 5.62 2.31
N SER A 2 -22.08 6.55 1.46
CA SER A 2 -22.13 6.36 0.00
C SER A 2 -20.87 6.90 -0.67
N LEU A 3 -20.36 6.19 -1.67
CA LEU A 3 -19.23 6.60 -2.53
C LEU A 3 -19.72 7.22 -3.85
N GLN A 4 -21.02 7.47 -3.99
CA GLN A 4 -21.62 8.00 -5.22
C GLN A 4 -20.98 9.31 -5.71
N TRP A 5 -20.53 10.17 -4.79
CA TRP A 5 -19.90 11.46 -5.11
C TRP A 5 -18.55 11.32 -5.85
N THR A 6 -17.96 10.13 -5.87
CA THR A 6 -16.71 9.84 -6.59
C THR A 6 -16.95 9.48 -8.06
N ILE A 7 -18.18 9.07 -8.41
CA ILE A 7 -18.56 8.66 -9.75
C ILE A 7 -18.91 9.91 -10.56
N ARG A 8 -18.35 10.00 -11.76
CA ARG A 8 -18.50 11.15 -12.66
C ARG A 8 -18.96 10.69 -14.03
N ALA A 9 -19.57 11.60 -14.79
CA ALA A 9 -19.86 11.31 -16.19
C ALA A 9 -18.56 11.08 -16.99
N LYS A 10 -18.66 10.35 -18.11
CA LYS A 10 -17.50 9.91 -18.92
C LYS A 10 -16.51 11.03 -19.26
N ASP A 11 -17.03 12.22 -19.58
CA ASP A 11 -16.24 13.39 -19.99
C ASP A 11 -16.09 14.44 -18.88
N GLU A 12 -16.61 14.17 -17.68
CA GLU A 12 -16.52 15.07 -16.54
C GLU A 12 -15.16 14.94 -15.86
N LYS A 13 -14.52 16.09 -15.68
CA LYS A 13 -13.21 16.21 -15.04
C LYS A 13 -13.35 16.30 -13.52
N PRO A 14 -12.41 15.73 -12.76
CA PRO A 14 -12.40 15.89 -11.31
C PRO A 14 -12.12 17.36 -10.93
N PRO A 15 -12.69 17.88 -9.83
CA PRO A 15 -12.67 19.30 -9.49
C PRO A 15 -11.26 19.86 -9.25
N LEU A 16 -10.33 19.00 -8.81
CA LEU A 16 -8.92 19.32 -8.57
C LEU A 16 -8.01 18.60 -9.58
N GLN A 17 -8.45 18.44 -10.83
CA GLN A 17 -7.67 17.73 -11.87
C GLN A 17 -6.23 18.23 -12.00
N PHE A 18 -5.96 19.50 -11.73
CA PHE A 18 -4.60 20.07 -11.79
C PHE A 18 -3.63 19.44 -10.77
N LEU A 19 -4.14 18.74 -9.75
CA LEU A 19 -3.32 17.97 -8.81
C LEU A 19 -3.02 16.55 -9.31
N GLN A 20 -3.68 16.08 -10.37
CA GLN A 20 -3.51 14.71 -10.86
C GLN A 20 -2.04 14.45 -11.25
N GLY A 21 -1.57 13.25 -10.91
CA GLY A 21 -0.23 12.80 -11.25
C GLY A 21 0.82 13.28 -10.24
N PHE A 22 1.88 13.92 -10.74
CA PHE A 22 3.04 14.32 -9.93
C PHE A 22 2.69 15.18 -8.68
N PRO A 23 1.79 16.18 -8.74
CA PRO A 23 1.49 17.00 -7.56
C PRO A 23 0.85 16.18 -6.42
N LEU A 24 -0.16 15.37 -6.71
CA LEU A 24 -0.80 14.49 -5.72
C LEU A 24 0.18 13.44 -5.19
N PHE A 25 1.04 12.90 -6.06
CA PHE A 25 2.11 12.00 -5.66
C PHE A 25 3.01 12.67 -4.60
N VAL A 26 3.52 13.87 -4.86
CA VAL A 26 4.37 14.61 -3.93
C VAL A 26 3.66 14.90 -2.61
N ILE A 27 2.39 15.35 -2.65
CA ILE A 27 1.58 15.58 -1.45
C ILE A 27 1.47 14.29 -0.62
N SER A 28 1.18 13.17 -1.27
CA SER A 28 1.07 11.87 -0.62
C SER A 28 2.38 11.44 0.05
N GLN A 29 3.51 11.65 -0.62
CA GLN A 29 4.83 11.37 -0.04
C GLN A 29 5.13 12.28 1.15
N ILE A 30 4.82 13.58 1.08
CA ILE A 30 4.98 14.50 2.22
C ILE A 30 4.16 14.02 3.41
N VAL A 31 2.91 13.61 3.19
CA VAL A 31 2.04 13.08 4.25
C VAL A 31 2.65 11.83 4.90
N VAL A 32 3.13 10.88 4.09
CA VAL A 32 3.77 9.66 4.60
C VAL A 32 5.03 9.96 5.40
N GLN A 33 5.96 10.74 4.84
CA GLN A 33 7.23 11.06 5.50
C GLN A 33 7.02 11.92 6.76
N THR A 34 6.07 12.86 6.74
CA THR A 34 5.68 13.62 7.94
C THR A 34 5.09 12.71 9.01
N GLY A 35 4.26 11.75 8.59
CA GLY A 35 3.74 10.70 9.46
C GLY A 35 4.84 9.93 10.18
N HIS A 36 5.83 9.41 9.43
CA HIS A 36 6.93 8.61 9.97
C HIS A 36 7.89 9.44 10.84
N PHE A 37 8.48 10.51 10.29
CA PHE A 37 9.56 11.24 10.95
C PHE A 37 9.11 12.22 12.01
N VAL A 38 7.88 12.75 11.91
CA VAL A 38 7.37 13.78 12.82
C VAL A 38 6.29 13.23 13.71
N LEU A 39 5.15 12.82 13.15
CA LEU A 39 3.96 12.53 13.93
C LEU A 39 4.15 11.29 14.82
N LEU A 40 4.45 10.14 14.21
CA LEU A 40 4.62 8.90 14.96
C LEU A 40 5.87 8.93 15.84
N ASN A 41 6.99 9.44 15.32
CA ASN A 41 8.25 9.49 16.07
C ASN A 41 8.15 10.35 17.34
N TYR A 42 7.64 11.58 17.24
CA TYR A 42 7.65 12.51 18.39
C TYR A 42 6.38 12.44 19.25
N TYR A 43 5.23 12.13 18.65
CA TYR A 43 3.93 12.22 19.34
C TYR A 43 3.28 10.84 19.60
N GLY A 44 3.92 9.74 19.20
CA GLY A 44 3.46 8.38 19.48
C GLY A 44 1.98 8.17 19.11
N THR A 45 1.17 7.72 20.08
CA THR A 45 -0.27 7.48 19.87
C THR A 45 -1.06 8.74 19.50
N PHE A 46 -0.71 9.91 20.02
CA PHE A 46 -1.35 11.16 19.59
C PHE A 46 -0.98 11.49 18.13
N GLY A 47 0.29 11.25 17.77
CA GLY A 47 0.77 11.32 16.40
C GLY A 47 0.02 10.39 15.44
N LEU A 48 -0.31 9.18 15.88
CA LEU A 48 -1.11 8.23 15.10
C LEU A 48 -2.50 8.79 14.73
N VAL A 49 -3.16 9.48 15.66
CA VAL A 49 -4.47 10.12 15.39
C VAL A 49 -4.32 11.20 14.32
N LEU A 50 -3.37 12.11 14.50
CA LEU A 50 -3.11 13.18 13.52
C LEU A 50 -2.72 12.62 12.15
N TYR A 51 -1.88 11.59 12.13
CA TYR A 51 -1.43 10.97 10.89
C TYR A 51 -2.59 10.26 10.18
N SER A 52 -3.47 9.59 10.92
CA SER A 52 -4.68 8.97 10.36
C SER A 52 -5.63 10.00 9.74
N ILE A 53 -5.75 11.19 10.35
CA ILE A 53 -6.53 12.31 9.80
C ILE A 53 -5.92 12.80 8.48
N LEU A 54 -4.59 12.98 8.44
CA LEU A 54 -3.90 13.41 7.21
C LEU A 54 -4.02 12.37 6.09
N LEU A 55 -3.91 11.08 6.41
CA LEU A 55 -4.11 10.00 5.44
C LEU A 55 -5.55 9.98 4.93
N ALA A 56 -6.55 10.12 5.80
CA ALA A 56 -7.95 10.21 5.40
C ALA A 56 -8.21 11.44 4.51
N ALA A 57 -7.58 12.59 4.81
CA ALA A 57 -7.64 13.77 3.95
C ALA A 57 -6.99 13.52 2.58
N ASN A 58 -5.82 12.87 2.55
CA ASN A 58 -5.16 12.50 1.30
C ASN A 58 -5.99 11.52 0.45
N MET A 59 -6.65 10.56 1.10
CA MET A 59 -7.59 9.65 0.45
C MET A 59 -8.83 10.38 -0.11
N ALA A 60 -9.29 11.44 0.54
CA ALA A 60 -10.38 12.26 0.03
C ALA A 60 -9.92 13.16 -1.13
N LEU A 61 -8.65 13.59 -1.15
CA LEU A 61 -8.07 14.33 -2.28
C LEU A 61 -7.95 13.47 -3.54
N ASP A 62 -7.68 12.16 -3.41
CA ASP A 62 -7.55 11.24 -4.55
C ASP A 62 -8.74 11.28 -5.54
N PRO A 63 -10.00 11.02 -5.14
CA PRO A 63 -11.14 11.16 -6.03
C PRO A 63 -11.45 12.60 -6.44
N LEU A 64 -10.94 13.61 -5.74
CA LEU A 64 -11.09 15.02 -6.15
C LEU A 64 -10.08 15.40 -7.23
N ALA A 65 -8.96 14.70 -7.33
CA ALA A 65 -7.90 14.92 -8.32
C ALA A 65 -7.98 13.94 -9.49
N SER A 66 -8.51 12.73 -9.29
CA SER A 66 -8.62 11.66 -10.30
C SER A 66 -10.01 11.04 -10.36
N ASN A 67 -10.35 10.46 -11.51
CA ASN A 67 -11.57 9.67 -11.72
C ASN A 67 -11.39 8.18 -11.38
N SER A 68 -10.19 7.74 -11.00
CA SER A 68 -9.87 6.32 -10.80
C SER A 68 -10.71 5.64 -9.72
N LEU A 69 -10.85 6.26 -8.54
CA LEU A 69 -11.70 5.71 -7.48
C LEU A 69 -13.15 5.55 -7.96
N GLY A 70 -13.71 6.55 -8.64
CA GLY A 70 -15.08 6.47 -9.19
C GLY A 70 -15.27 5.27 -10.11
N LYS A 71 -14.34 5.06 -11.06
CA LYS A 71 -14.35 3.90 -11.96
C LYS A 71 -14.22 2.57 -11.21
N ASN A 72 -13.36 2.53 -10.20
CA ASN A 72 -13.20 1.33 -9.37
C ASN A 72 -14.45 1.04 -8.54
N VAL A 73 -15.15 2.06 -8.04
CA VAL A 73 -16.43 1.91 -7.32
C VAL A 73 -17.49 1.29 -8.21
N GLU A 74 -17.58 1.70 -9.49
CA GLU A 74 -18.49 1.08 -10.46
C GLU A 74 -18.19 -0.41 -10.66
N ILE A 75 -16.90 -0.77 -10.79
CA ILE A 75 -16.46 -2.17 -10.91
C ILE A 75 -16.75 -2.96 -9.62
N LEU A 76 -16.44 -2.40 -8.45
CA LEU A 76 -16.70 -3.01 -7.15
C LEU A 76 -18.19 -3.33 -6.97
N ARG A 77 -19.07 -2.38 -7.31
CA ARG A 77 -20.54 -2.58 -7.26
C ARG A 77 -21.00 -3.67 -8.23
N ALA A 78 -20.47 -3.69 -9.45
CA ALA A 78 -20.76 -4.76 -10.42
C ALA A 78 -20.33 -6.16 -9.93
N ASN A 79 -19.37 -6.22 -9.01
CA ASN A 79 -18.88 -7.44 -8.38
C ASN A 79 -19.54 -7.72 -7.00
N GLY A 80 -20.56 -6.96 -6.62
CA GLY A 80 -21.37 -7.22 -5.43
C GLY A 80 -20.87 -6.58 -4.14
N PHE A 81 -19.82 -5.76 -4.19
CA PHE A 81 -19.35 -5.03 -3.02
C PHE A 81 -20.19 -3.77 -2.80
N THR A 82 -20.75 -3.63 -1.60
CA THR A 82 -21.47 -2.41 -1.21
C THR A 82 -20.49 -1.32 -0.79
N ASP A 83 -20.82 -0.06 -1.05
CA ASP A 83 -20.01 1.09 -0.63
C ASP A 83 -19.70 1.06 0.88
N GLY A 84 -20.67 0.65 1.69
CA GLY A 84 -20.50 0.54 3.14
C GLY A 84 -19.42 -0.47 3.52
N PHE A 85 -19.41 -1.64 2.88
CA PHE A 85 -18.37 -2.63 3.08
C PHE A 85 -16.99 -2.11 2.64
N VAL A 86 -16.92 -1.46 1.46
CA VAL A 86 -15.67 -0.89 0.94
C VAL A 86 -15.09 0.14 1.92
N VAL A 87 -15.90 1.08 2.41
CA VAL A 87 -15.47 2.10 3.38
C VAL A 87 -15.01 1.49 4.70
N VAL A 88 -15.74 0.48 5.21
CA VAL A 88 -15.34 -0.22 6.45
C VAL A 88 -14.00 -0.93 6.26
N ALA A 89 -13.82 -1.63 5.14
CA ALA A 89 -12.56 -2.29 4.85
C ALA A 89 -11.39 -1.29 4.73
N MET A 90 -11.59 -0.17 4.02
CA MET A 90 -10.60 0.91 3.93
C MET A 90 -10.23 1.46 5.32
N LEU A 91 -11.22 1.66 6.21
CA LEU A 91 -10.98 2.12 7.57
C LEU A 91 -10.19 1.10 8.41
N VAL A 92 -10.57 -0.18 8.35
CA VAL A 92 -9.86 -1.26 9.04
C VAL A 92 -8.42 -1.36 8.55
N ASN A 93 -8.22 -1.31 7.24
CA ASN A 93 -6.91 -1.36 6.59
C ASN A 93 -6.04 -0.16 6.97
N LEU A 94 -6.63 1.04 6.99
CA LEU A 94 -5.96 2.26 7.43
C LEU A 94 -5.51 2.11 8.90
N VAL A 95 -6.44 1.81 9.81
CA VAL A 95 -6.13 1.70 11.24
C VAL A 95 -5.09 0.61 11.50
N SER A 96 -5.25 -0.56 10.87
CA SER A 96 -4.35 -1.71 11.08
C SER A 96 -2.94 -1.43 10.55
N SER A 97 -2.83 -0.88 9.33
CA SER A 97 -1.53 -0.50 8.76
C SER A 97 -0.84 0.58 9.60
N GLN A 98 -1.58 1.59 10.06
CA GLN A 98 -0.98 2.66 10.87
C GLN A 98 -0.64 2.22 12.30
N ALA A 99 -1.39 1.28 12.88
CA ALA A 99 -1.02 0.66 14.15
C ALA A 99 0.32 -0.10 14.02
N LEU A 100 0.52 -0.85 12.94
CA LEU A 100 1.81 -1.49 12.66
C LEU A 100 2.93 -0.44 12.48
N THR A 101 2.66 0.65 11.75
CA THR A 101 3.62 1.76 11.60
C THR A 101 3.99 2.37 12.94
N LEU A 102 3.03 2.60 13.84
CA LEU A 102 3.29 3.11 15.18
C LEU A 102 4.22 2.17 15.96
N ILE A 103 3.94 0.87 15.93
CA ILE A 103 4.77 -0.14 16.62
C ILE A 103 6.21 -0.08 16.10
N VAL A 104 6.41 -0.10 14.77
CA VAL A 104 7.76 -0.11 14.19
C VAL A 104 8.50 1.19 14.44
N ILE A 105 7.87 2.33 14.13
CA ILE A 105 8.53 3.64 14.17
C ILE A 105 8.73 4.12 15.62
N ASN A 106 7.68 4.09 16.44
CA ASN A 106 7.70 4.69 17.78
C ASN A 106 8.15 3.70 18.85
N TRP A 107 7.62 2.47 18.87
CA TRP A 107 7.88 1.54 19.98
C TRP A 107 9.17 0.73 19.80
N ILE A 108 9.46 0.25 18.59
CA ILE A 108 10.67 -0.53 18.33
C ILE A 108 11.84 0.38 17.96
N GLY A 109 11.66 1.22 16.93
CA GLY A 109 12.68 2.18 16.50
C GLY A 109 12.99 3.20 17.60
N GLY A 110 11.95 3.90 18.04
CA GLY A 110 12.06 4.96 19.04
C GLY A 110 12.82 6.19 18.51
N GLN A 111 12.84 7.24 19.32
CA GLN A 111 13.44 8.51 18.93
C GLN A 111 14.93 8.40 18.63
N ASP A 112 15.69 7.63 19.41
CA ASP A 112 17.12 7.41 19.17
C ASP A 112 17.37 6.67 17.85
N GLY A 113 16.55 5.66 17.54
CA GLY A 113 16.62 4.93 16.27
C GLY A 113 16.36 5.85 15.09
N MET A 114 15.31 6.66 15.16
CA MET A 114 14.99 7.64 14.11
C MET A 114 16.05 8.76 14.01
N ALA A 115 16.58 9.24 15.14
CA ALA A 115 17.65 10.23 15.17
C ALA A 115 18.93 9.71 14.52
N SER A 116 19.27 8.43 14.73
CA SER A 116 20.46 7.80 14.17
C SER A 116 20.47 7.80 12.63
N LEU A 117 19.30 7.81 11.99
CA LEU A 117 19.19 7.86 10.52
C LEU A 117 19.74 9.16 9.92
N TRP A 118 19.87 10.23 10.73
CA TRP A 118 20.47 11.49 10.30
C TRP A 118 21.99 11.49 10.42
N SER A 119 22.59 10.49 11.06
CA SER A 119 24.03 10.35 11.20
C SER A 119 24.61 9.62 9.99
N SER A 120 25.59 10.24 9.32
CA SER A 120 26.33 9.60 8.22
C SER A 120 27.08 8.33 8.64
N GLN A 121 27.40 8.20 9.93
CA GLN A 121 28.15 7.06 10.48
C GLN A 121 27.36 5.74 10.49
N VAL A 122 26.03 5.84 10.49
CA VAL A 122 25.15 4.65 10.44
C VAL A 122 25.21 3.98 9.07
N TYR A 123 25.54 4.73 8.01
CA TYR A 123 25.57 4.22 6.65
C TYR A 123 26.89 3.54 6.33
N ASN A 124 26.88 2.21 6.37
CA ASN A 124 28.02 1.35 6.03
C ASN A 124 27.58 0.13 5.20
N PHE A 125 28.54 -0.64 4.70
CA PHE A 125 28.25 -1.82 3.87
C PHE A 125 27.46 -2.92 4.60
N GLN A 126 27.59 -3.02 5.93
CA GLN A 126 26.82 -4.00 6.71
C GLN A 126 25.34 -3.62 6.75
N LEU A 127 25.03 -2.34 7.02
CA LEU A 127 23.66 -1.84 6.98
C LEU A 127 23.05 -2.01 5.59
N LEU A 128 23.79 -1.66 4.54
CA LEU A 128 23.34 -1.87 3.15
C LEU A 128 23.02 -3.35 2.90
N GLY A 129 23.91 -4.26 3.31
CA GLY A 129 23.68 -5.71 3.19
C GLY A 129 22.42 -6.17 3.91
N ARG A 130 22.19 -5.70 5.15
CA ARG A 130 20.97 -6.01 5.93
C ARG A 130 19.70 -5.52 5.24
N ILE A 131 19.71 -4.29 4.71
CA ILE A 131 18.58 -3.73 3.95
C ILE A 131 18.31 -4.56 2.70
N LEU A 132 19.34 -4.92 1.93
CA LEU A 132 19.16 -5.74 0.72
C LEU A 132 18.57 -7.12 1.03
N ILE A 133 19.03 -7.77 2.11
CA ILE A 133 18.47 -9.07 2.55
C ILE A 133 17.02 -8.89 3.01
N ASN A 134 16.72 -7.83 3.77
CA ASN A 134 15.37 -7.50 4.19
C ASN A 134 14.44 -7.34 2.98
N LEU A 135 14.82 -6.51 2.00
CA LEU A 135 14.04 -6.26 0.79
C LEU A 135 13.90 -7.52 -0.09
N GLY A 136 14.95 -8.33 -0.20
CA GLY A 136 14.87 -9.62 -0.88
C GLY A 136 13.90 -10.58 -0.19
N SER A 137 13.87 -10.57 1.15
CA SER A 137 12.96 -11.42 1.93
C SER A 137 11.51 -10.96 1.85
N THR A 138 11.26 -9.65 1.84
CA THR A 138 9.91 -9.10 1.64
C THR A 138 9.37 -9.40 0.26
N GLU A 139 10.22 -9.33 -0.79
CA GLU A 139 9.85 -9.70 -2.15
C GLU A 139 9.46 -11.18 -2.27
N VAL A 140 10.25 -12.08 -1.69
CA VAL A 140 9.96 -13.52 -1.70
C VAL A 140 8.62 -13.79 -1.02
N LEU A 141 8.39 -13.19 0.15
CA LEU A 141 7.16 -13.41 0.90
C LEU A 141 5.94 -12.81 0.20
N PHE A 142 6.07 -11.60 -0.37
CA PHE A 142 5.04 -11.00 -1.20
C PHE A 142 4.70 -11.89 -2.39
N PHE A 143 5.71 -12.35 -3.14
CA PHE A 143 5.51 -13.22 -4.29
C PHE A 143 4.72 -14.48 -3.92
N LEU A 144 5.10 -15.14 -2.82
CA LEU A 144 4.41 -16.34 -2.37
C LEU A 144 2.96 -16.04 -1.92
N ALA A 145 2.75 -14.96 -1.17
CA ALA A 145 1.44 -14.56 -0.68
C ALA A 145 0.51 -14.15 -1.83
N HIS A 146 0.95 -13.26 -2.70
CA HIS A 146 0.21 -12.78 -3.85
C HIS A 146 -0.08 -13.91 -4.85
N LYS A 147 0.90 -14.81 -5.11
CA LYS A 147 0.66 -16.03 -5.91
C LYS A 147 -0.40 -16.93 -5.27
N PHE A 148 -0.34 -17.14 -3.96
CA PHE A 148 -1.34 -17.92 -3.22
C PHE A 148 -2.74 -17.30 -3.35
N LEU A 149 -2.84 -15.97 -3.21
CA LEU A 149 -4.08 -15.24 -3.41
C LEU A 149 -4.59 -15.41 -4.84
N HIS A 150 -3.76 -15.33 -5.86
CA HIS A 150 -4.21 -15.53 -7.24
C HIS A 150 -4.65 -16.95 -7.61
N GLN A 151 -4.04 -17.97 -7.00
CA GLN A 151 -4.13 -19.36 -7.47
C GLN A 151 -4.94 -20.26 -6.54
N VAL A 152 -4.84 -20.03 -5.23
CA VAL A 152 -5.42 -20.91 -4.21
C VAL A 152 -6.64 -20.27 -3.57
N TRP A 153 -6.55 -19.01 -3.16
CA TRP A 153 -7.65 -18.28 -2.50
C TRP A 153 -8.02 -16.95 -3.21
N PRO A 154 -8.42 -17.00 -4.48
CA PRO A 154 -8.68 -15.81 -5.29
C PRO A 154 -9.87 -14.97 -4.81
N GLU A 155 -10.82 -15.56 -4.10
CA GLU A 155 -12.06 -14.90 -3.69
C GLU A 155 -11.82 -13.70 -2.76
N ILE A 156 -10.83 -13.79 -1.86
CA ILE A 156 -10.52 -12.67 -0.95
C ILE A 156 -9.78 -11.53 -1.64
N HIS A 157 -9.15 -11.81 -2.78
CA HIS A 157 -8.34 -10.85 -3.54
C HIS A 157 -9.14 -10.13 -4.65
N VAL A 158 -10.37 -10.59 -4.92
CA VAL A 158 -11.25 -9.98 -5.93
C VAL A 158 -11.52 -8.51 -5.63
N MET A 159 -11.72 -8.15 -4.36
CA MET A 159 -12.01 -6.77 -3.97
C MET A 159 -10.88 -5.83 -4.40
N HIS A 160 -9.64 -6.22 -4.13
CA HIS A 160 -8.48 -5.42 -4.47
C HIS A 160 -8.32 -5.28 -5.99
N HIS A 161 -8.46 -6.38 -6.74
CA HIS A 161 -8.38 -6.34 -8.21
C HIS A 161 -9.60 -5.77 -8.94
N CYS A 162 -10.68 -5.43 -8.24
CA CYS A 162 -11.70 -4.54 -8.82
C CYS A 162 -11.14 -3.13 -9.04
N CYS A 163 -10.01 -2.77 -8.40
CA CYS A 163 -9.30 -1.51 -8.58
C CYS A 163 -8.41 -1.51 -9.84
N LYS A 164 -9.02 -1.71 -11.02
CA LYS A 164 -8.30 -1.73 -12.30
C LYS A 164 -7.67 -0.39 -12.68
N HIS A 165 -8.15 0.69 -12.09
CA HIS A 165 -7.58 2.02 -12.21
C HIS A 165 -6.88 2.33 -10.90
N SER A 166 -5.68 1.80 -10.69
CA SER A 166 -4.97 2.00 -9.43
C SER A 166 -4.70 3.48 -9.18
N SER A 167 -4.85 3.90 -7.94
CA SER A 167 -4.59 5.25 -7.44
C SER A 167 -4.26 5.18 -5.94
N TRP A 168 -4.06 6.32 -5.27
CA TRP A 168 -3.69 6.32 -3.86
C TRP A 168 -4.64 5.51 -2.97
N THR A 169 -5.95 5.63 -3.21
CA THR A 169 -6.98 4.89 -2.45
C THR A 169 -6.97 3.39 -2.69
N THR A 170 -6.37 2.91 -3.78
CA THR A 170 -6.23 1.48 -4.07
C THR A 170 -5.42 0.77 -2.99
N ASN A 171 -4.46 1.46 -2.36
CA ASN A 171 -3.68 0.97 -1.22
C ASN A 171 -4.53 0.58 0.01
N LEU A 172 -5.82 0.92 0.05
CA LEU A 172 -6.71 0.63 1.18
C LEU A 172 -7.95 -0.18 0.79
N ILE A 173 -8.20 -0.37 -0.50
CA ILE A 173 -9.32 -1.18 -0.98
C ILE A 173 -8.84 -2.63 -1.08
N PHE A 174 -8.91 -3.32 0.06
CA PHE A 174 -8.58 -4.73 0.22
C PHE A 174 -9.59 -5.38 1.15
N HIS A 175 -9.79 -6.68 1.00
CA HIS A 175 -10.30 -7.44 2.14
C HIS A 175 -9.25 -7.40 3.27
N PRO A 176 -9.59 -7.25 4.57
CA PRO A 176 -8.58 -7.13 5.63
C PRO A 176 -7.58 -8.29 5.69
N ILE A 177 -8.05 -9.51 5.41
CA ILE A 177 -7.19 -10.71 5.32
C ILE A 177 -6.24 -10.60 4.12
N ASP A 178 -6.72 -10.09 2.99
CA ASP A 178 -5.92 -9.91 1.78
C ASP A 178 -4.73 -8.96 2.05
N LEU A 179 -5.00 -7.79 2.65
CA LEU A 179 -3.95 -6.86 3.08
C LEU A 179 -2.99 -7.48 4.11
N ALA A 180 -3.48 -8.35 5.00
CA ALA A 180 -2.61 -9.04 5.95
C ALA A 180 -1.61 -9.98 5.26
N PHE A 181 -1.99 -10.61 4.14
CA PHE A 181 -1.08 -11.42 3.32
C PHE A 181 -0.11 -10.54 2.52
N GLU A 182 -0.64 -9.57 1.77
CA GLU A 182 0.16 -8.77 0.82
C GLU A 182 1.07 -7.76 1.49
N PHE A 183 0.61 -7.12 2.56
CA PHE A 183 1.37 -6.09 3.26
C PHE A 183 1.83 -6.56 4.64
N GLY A 184 0.93 -7.19 5.39
CA GLY A 184 1.23 -7.69 6.74
C GLY A 184 2.33 -8.76 6.75
N GLY A 185 2.32 -9.68 5.79
CA GLY A 185 3.34 -10.72 5.60
C GLY A 185 4.74 -10.11 5.43
N PRO A 186 4.97 -9.29 4.39
CA PRO A 186 6.21 -8.54 4.23
C PRO A 186 6.62 -7.71 5.46
N GLY A 187 5.67 -7.08 6.15
CA GLY A 187 5.96 -6.39 7.42
C GLY A 187 6.47 -7.34 8.52
N ALA A 188 5.84 -8.52 8.66
CA ALA A 188 6.20 -9.51 9.66
C ALA A 188 7.59 -10.09 9.45
N ILE A 189 8.02 -10.34 8.20
CA ILE A 189 9.38 -10.87 7.95
C ILE A 189 10.46 -9.86 8.35
N LEU A 190 10.22 -8.55 8.20
CA LEU A 190 11.15 -7.52 8.69
C LEU A 190 11.31 -7.59 10.21
N LEU A 191 10.20 -7.76 10.94
CA LEU A 191 10.23 -7.91 12.39
C LEU A 191 10.96 -9.19 12.82
N LEU A 192 10.71 -10.31 12.14
CA LEU A 192 11.42 -11.57 12.41
C LEU A 192 12.93 -11.41 12.19
N LEU A 193 13.34 -10.82 11.07
CA LEU A 193 14.75 -10.59 10.78
C LEU A 193 15.39 -9.63 11.81
N HIS A 194 14.69 -8.57 12.22
CA HIS A 194 15.16 -7.66 13.25
C HIS A 194 15.46 -8.37 14.58
N TYR A 195 14.53 -9.19 15.08
CA TYR A 195 14.69 -9.86 16.37
C TYR A 195 15.61 -11.09 16.32
N PHE A 196 15.63 -11.84 15.22
CA PHE A 196 16.32 -13.14 15.15
C PHE A 196 17.62 -13.14 14.34
N ALA A 197 17.81 -12.20 13.40
CA ALA A 197 18.98 -12.17 12.54
C ALA A 197 19.88 -10.93 12.77
N TRP A 198 19.30 -9.78 13.10
CA TRP A 198 20.01 -8.49 13.12
C TRP A 198 20.34 -7.95 14.50
N GLU A 199 20.25 -8.77 15.55
CA GLU A 199 20.55 -8.34 16.92
C GLU A 199 19.80 -7.04 17.30
N GLN A 200 18.58 -6.89 16.79
CA GLN A 200 17.75 -5.69 16.97
C GLN A 200 18.37 -4.40 16.40
N ASP A 201 19.06 -4.47 15.25
CA ASP A 201 19.49 -3.30 14.48
C ASP A 201 18.28 -2.46 14.05
N LYS A 202 18.12 -1.31 14.72
CA LYS A 202 17.03 -0.34 14.50
C LYS A 202 17.14 0.37 13.15
N PRO A 203 18.29 0.97 12.77
CA PRO A 203 18.46 1.51 11.42
C PRO A 203 18.06 0.57 10.30
N ALA A 204 18.49 -0.70 10.35
CA ALA A 204 18.14 -1.68 9.33
C ALA A 204 16.63 -1.91 9.25
N LEU A 205 15.95 -2.09 10.39
CA LEU A 205 14.48 -2.23 10.43
C LEU A 205 13.77 -0.99 9.91
N LEU A 206 14.12 0.20 10.43
CA LEU A 206 13.45 1.45 10.10
C LEU A 206 13.57 1.78 8.61
N LEU A 207 14.78 1.73 8.05
CA LEU A 207 14.99 2.03 6.63
C LEU A 207 14.28 1.02 5.73
N SER A 208 14.35 -0.28 6.07
CA SER A 208 13.66 -1.31 5.28
C SER A 208 12.15 -1.16 5.35
N TYR A 209 11.59 -0.91 6.53
CA TYR A 209 10.16 -0.75 6.73
C TYR A 209 9.61 0.51 6.06
N MET A 210 10.28 1.66 6.22
CA MET A 210 9.90 2.89 5.54
C MET A 210 10.00 2.76 4.02
N PHE A 211 11.02 2.03 3.52
CA PHE A 211 11.11 1.70 2.10
C PHE A 211 9.91 0.87 1.63
N VAL A 212 9.58 -0.22 2.33
CA VAL A 212 8.43 -1.07 1.99
C VAL A 212 7.14 -0.26 1.96
N GLN A 213 6.85 0.56 2.98
CA GLN A 213 5.66 1.40 3.01
C GLN A 213 5.62 2.42 1.87
N THR A 214 6.74 3.12 1.65
CA THR A 214 6.85 4.14 0.60
C THR A 214 6.68 3.51 -0.77
N TYR A 215 7.31 2.35 -1.00
CA TYR A 215 7.22 1.62 -2.26
C TYR A 215 5.82 1.10 -2.50
N TYR A 216 5.16 0.52 -1.49
CA TYR A 216 3.77 0.05 -1.62
C TYR A 216 2.83 1.16 -2.09
N ALA A 217 3.01 2.36 -1.52
CA ALA A 217 2.33 3.58 -1.93
C ALA A 217 2.63 3.99 -3.39
N ILE A 218 3.88 3.87 -3.82
CA ILE A 218 4.31 4.10 -5.22
C ILE A 218 3.68 3.08 -6.17
N ASP A 219 3.59 1.80 -5.76
CA ASP A 219 3.25 0.68 -6.64
C ASP A 219 1.80 0.71 -7.17
N HIS A 220 0.95 1.53 -6.54
CA HIS A 220 -0.44 1.76 -6.91
C HIS A 220 -0.70 3.18 -7.45
N ASP A 221 0.34 3.98 -7.67
CA ASP A 221 0.21 5.38 -8.04
C ASP A 221 0.05 5.60 -9.56
N GLU A 222 -0.88 6.48 -9.93
CA GLU A 222 -1.22 6.77 -11.34
C GLU A 222 -0.12 7.45 -12.14
N TRP A 223 0.80 8.16 -11.46
CA TRP A 223 1.89 8.88 -12.10
C TRP A 223 3.06 7.94 -12.38
N THR A 224 3.42 7.10 -11.41
CA THR A 224 4.61 6.23 -11.53
C THR A 224 4.36 4.99 -12.39
N ARG A 225 3.15 4.41 -12.33
CA ARG A 225 2.71 3.27 -13.16
C ARG A 225 3.72 2.12 -13.22
N THR A 226 4.04 1.59 -12.06
CA THR A 226 4.95 0.45 -11.91
C THR A 226 4.38 -0.83 -12.55
N TYR A 227 5.14 -1.93 -12.45
CA TYR A 227 4.66 -3.23 -12.94
C TYR A 227 3.42 -3.71 -12.19
N HIS A 228 3.28 -3.39 -10.90
CA HIS A 228 2.11 -3.78 -10.12
C HIS A 228 0.86 -2.96 -10.50
N TYR A 229 1.02 -1.67 -10.80
CA TYR A 229 -0.03 -0.86 -11.42
C TYR A 229 -0.57 -1.52 -12.70
N GLU A 230 0.34 -1.94 -13.59
CA GLU A 230 -0.03 -2.61 -14.85
C GLU A 230 -0.66 -3.99 -14.61
N HIS A 231 -0.22 -4.68 -13.56
CA HIS A 231 -0.80 -5.93 -13.12
C HIS A 231 -2.27 -5.76 -12.74
N HIS A 232 -2.65 -4.72 -11.97
CA HIS A 232 -4.06 -4.42 -11.67
C HIS A 232 -4.90 -4.14 -12.90
N ALA A 233 -4.37 -3.35 -13.84
CA ALA A 233 -5.07 -3.01 -15.06
C ALA A 233 -5.37 -4.25 -15.94
N LYS A 234 -4.45 -5.22 -15.97
CA LYS A 234 -4.51 -6.39 -16.87
C LYS A 234 -4.96 -7.69 -16.18
N ILE A 235 -4.85 -7.74 -14.86
CA ILE A 235 -4.94 -8.92 -13.99
C ILE A 235 -4.10 -10.04 -14.59
N ASP A 236 -2.81 -9.78 -14.79
CA ASP A 236 -1.89 -10.73 -15.41
C ASP A 236 -1.21 -11.63 -14.37
N SER A 237 -0.09 -12.29 -14.68
CA SER A 237 0.56 -13.23 -13.75
C SER A 237 1.91 -12.75 -13.26
N VAL A 238 2.03 -11.43 -13.08
CA VAL A 238 3.15 -10.81 -12.39
C VAL A 238 2.80 -10.68 -10.92
N TYR A 239 3.40 -11.51 -10.07
CA TYR A 239 3.09 -11.55 -8.63
C TYR A 239 4.18 -10.90 -7.75
N THR A 240 5.13 -10.22 -8.37
CA THR A 240 6.31 -9.61 -7.75
C THR A 240 6.12 -8.10 -7.58
N ILE A 241 6.80 -7.49 -6.60
CA ILE A 241 6.78 -6.02 -6.38
C ILE A 241 7.99 -5.39 -7.09
N TYR A 242 9.21 -5.74 -6.67
CA TYR A 242 10.41 -5.01 -7.10
C TYR A 242 10.97 -5.49 -8.44
N VAL A 243 10.71 -6.75 -8.80
CA VAL A 243 11.20 -7.35 -10.05
C VAL A 243 10.04 -7.68 -10.97
N HIS A 244 10.26 -7.68 -12.28
CA HIS A 244 9.23 -8.05 -13.23
C HIS A 244 9.37 -9.54 -13.61
N LYS A 245 8.68 -10.41 -12.87
CA LYS A 245 8.65 -11.85 -13.17
C LYS A 245 7.23 -12.32 -13.46
N ARG A 246 7.03 -12.94 -14.62
CA ARG A 246 5.73 -13.46 -15.07
C ARG A 246 5.65 -14.98 -14.85
N GLU A 247 4.55 -15.43 -14.27
CA GLU A 247 4.20 -16.84 -14.08
C GLU A 247 3.20 -17.32 -15.14
N ASP A 248 2.81 -18.61 -15.08
CA ASP A 248 1.82 -19.18 -15.99
C ASP A 248 0.42 -18.57 -15.78
N ALA A 249 -0.05 -17.85 -16.80
CA ALA A 249 -1.35 -17.21 -16.83
C ALA A 249 -2.55 -18.15 -16.65
N LYS A 250 -2.40 -19.44 -16.95
CA LYS A 250 -3.48 -20.43 -16.78
C LYS A 250 -3.85 -20.66 -15.33
N LEU A 251 -2.90 -20.43 -14.42
CA LEU A 251 -3.08 -20.62 -12.98
C LEU A 251 -3.73 -19.41 -12.31
N ASN A 252 -3.74 -18.23 -12.94
CA ASN A 252 -4.43 -17.06 -12.39
C ASN A 252 -5.95 -17.26 -12.44
N ARG A 253 -6.57 -17.35 -11.26
CA ARG A 253 -8.02 -17.55 -11.14
C ARG A 253 -8.80 -16.25 -10.91
N VAL A 254 -8.17 -15.20 -10.37
CA VAL A 254 -8.85 -13.93 -10.04
C VAL A 254 -9.48 -13.29 -11.27
N LYS A 255 -8.78 -13.30 -12.42
CA LYS A 255 -9.29 -12.73 -13.68
C LYS A 255 -10.64 -13.32 -14.10
N LYS A 256 -10.93 -14.57 -13.76
CA LYS A 256 -12.19 -15.26 -14.10
C LYS A 256 -13.34 -14.90 -13.16
N LEU A 257 -13.04 -14.34 -11.98
CA LEU A 257 -14.03 -13.98 -10.96
C LEU A 257 -14.56 -12.56 -11.15
N ILE A 258 -13.77 -11.67 -11.74
CA ILE A 258 -14.14 -10.25 -11.88
C ILE A 258 -15.04 -10.04 -13.10
N LYS A 259 -16.24 -9.55 -12.85
CA LYS A 259 -17.17 -9.05 -13.86
C LYS A 259 -16.70 -7.69 -14.35
N SER A 260 -16.64 -7.51 -15.67
CA SER A 260 -16.46 -6.19 -16.28
C SER A 260 -17.75 -5.40 -16.25
N VAL A 261 -17.68 -4.09 -16.00
CA VAL A 261 -18.78 -3.17 -16.28
C VAL A 261 -18.93 -3.14 -17.81
N SER A 262 -20.10 -3.52 -18.32
CA SER A 262 -20.44 -3.31 -19.73
C SER A 262 -20.55 -1.81 -19.97
N ASN A 263 -19.62 -1.26 -20.75
CA ASN A 263 -19.70 0.11 -21.26
C ASN A 263 -20.88 0.28 -22.21
#